data_AF-A0A397UHS5-F1
#
_entry.id   AF-A0A397UHS5-F1
#
_cell.length_a   1.000
_cell.length_b   1.000
_cell.length_c   1.000
_cell.angle_alpha   90.00
_cell.angle_beta   90.00
_cell.angle_gamma   90.00
#
_symmetry.space_group_name_H-M   'P 1'
#
loop_
_entity.id
_entity.type
_entity.pdbx_description
1 polymer ?
#
loop_
_entity_poly.entity_id
_entity_poly.type
_entity_poly.pdbx_seq_one_letter_code
_entity_poly.pdbx_strand_id
1 'polypeptide(L)'
;MKIADFGLAVRHSELSTNLRPIAYGTLGYIEPKCFTDTSYICDKKSDIYSFGMILWEISSGKPPFDSYTKEKIAIFVCNGGRETPVEGTPLQYIKLYERCWDENPENRPDAKSILDNLSHLIPSSEPDEIHFEQKKNNANYKSKSEDRLSTAINDLTSVIDATNVDRIEETIKPFLPMIAKILGLVKEIIEIYEKAQFNKKICNSLLDRAESAEAAMNTLQRRKQRKRRNFVVNHIIIIS
;
A
#
# COMPACT_ATOMS: atom_id res chain seq x y z
N MET A 1 3.67 -1.52 -9.49
CA MET A 1 2.39 -0.80 -9.31
C MET A 1 2.34 0.35 -10.33
N LYS A 2 1.21 0.57 -11.02
CA LYS A 2 1.00 1.73 -11.90
C LYS A 2 -0.24 2.47 -11.40
N ILE A 3 -0.20 3.79 -11.41
CA ILE A 3 -1.34 4.64 -11.05
C ILE A 3 -2.14 4.93 -12.32
N ALA A 4 -3.46 4.90 -12.22
CA ALA A 4 -4.40 5.18 -13.31
C ALA A 4 -5.37 6.30 -12.89
N ASP A 5 -6.23 6.74 -13.82
CA ASP A 5 -7.35 7.67 -13.55
C ASP A 5 -6.96 9.11 -13.12
N PHE A 6 -5.75 9.55 -13.44
CA PHE A 6 -5.32 10.93 -13.26
C PHE A 6 -6.21 11.92 -14.03
N GLY A 7 -6.60 13.02 -13.36
CA GLY A 7 -7.34 14.12 -13.99
C GLY A 7 -8.83 13.86 -14.24
N LEU A 8 -9.39 12.72 -13.83
CA LEU A 8 -10.84 12.47 -13.92
C LEU A 8 -11.66 13.38 -12.99
N ALA A 9 -11.07 13.83 -11.87
CA ALA A 9 -11.72 14.76 -10.95
C ALA A 9 -11.89 16.18 -11.53
N VAL A 10 -11.04 16.59 -12.49
CA VAL A 10 -11.05 17.94 -13.09
C VAL A 10 -12.02 18.03 -14.27
N ARG A 11 -12.22 16.94 -15.04
CA ARG A 11 -13.00 16.96 -16.29
C ARG A 11 -14.52 17.13 -16.14
N HIS A 12 -15.05 17.05 -14.93
CA HIS A 12 -16.49 17.22 -14.68
C HIS A 12 -16.90 18.63 -14.24
N SER A 13 -15.95 19.55 -13.99
CA SER A 13 -16.28 20.95 -13.70
C SER A 13 -16.57 21.78 -14.96
N GLU A 14 -16.03 21.37 -16.12
CA GLU A 14 -16.24 22.06 -17.41
C GLU A 14 -17.58 21.71 -18.08
N LEU A 15 -18.16 20.53 -17.76
CA LEU A 15 -19.45 20.10 -18.30
C LEU A 15 -20.55 20.27 -17.25
N SER A 16 -21.09 21.48 -17.16
CA SER A 16 -22.32 21.86 -16.45
C SER A 16 -22.32 21.77 -14.91
N THR A 17 -22.48 22.94 -14.29
CA THR A 17 -22.84 23.23 -12.89
C THR A 17 -21.75 22.97 -11.83
N ASN A 18 -21.39 24.02 -11.10
CA ASN A 18 -20.91 24.14 -9.70
C ASN A 18 -20.74 22.86 -8.83
N LEU A 19 -20.14 21.78 -9.34
CA LEU A 19 -20.05 20.50 -8.64
C LEU A 19 -18.68 20.34 -7.99
N ARG A 20 -18.74 19.96 -6.71
CA ARG A 20 -17.73 20.14 -5.67
C ARG A 20 -16.59 19.12 -5.82
N PRO A 21 -15.34 19.44 -5.43
CA PRO A 21 -14.27 18.43 -5.29
C PRO A 21 -14.67 17.24 -4.40
N ILE A 22 -15.45 17.52 -3.35
CA ILE A 22 -16.03 16.53 -2.41
C ILE A 22 -17.02 15.58 -3.10
N ALA A 23 -17.67 16.00 -4.19
CA ALA A 23 -18.71 15.20 -4.85
C ALA A 23 -18.15 13.97 -5.58
N TYR A 24 -16.84 13.95 -5.86
CA TYR A 24 -16.21 12.91 -6.68
C TYR A 24 -14.97 12.26 -6.02
N GLY A 25 -14.40 12.86 -4.98
CA GLY A 25 -13.26 12.29 -4.27
C GLY A 25 -13.66 11.22 -3.24
N THR A 26 -12.77 10.27 -2.99
CA THR A 26 -12.91 9.33 -1.87
C THR A 26 -12.49 10.03 -0.57
N LEU A 27 -13.44 10.24 0.34
CA LEU A 27 -13.29 11.16 1.48
C LEU A 27 -12.04 10.95 2.34
N GLY A 28 -11.59 9.71 2.55
CA GLY A 28 -10.41 9.42 3.35
C GLY A 28 -9.08 9.88 2.74
N TYR A 29 -9.07 10.32 1.48
CA TYR A 29 -7.88 10.80 0.78
C TYR A 29 -8.00 12.29 0.40
N ILE A 30 -9.17 12.92 0.58
CA ILE A 30 -9.36 14.33 0.28
C ILE A 30 -8.71 15.17 1.38
N GLU A 31 -7.95 16.20 1.00
CA GLU A 31 -7.33 17.07 2.00
C GLU A 31 -8.35 17.93 2.77
N PRO A 32 -8.04 18.35 4.02
CA PRO A 32 -8.94 19.10 4.88
C PRO A 32 -9.51 20.38 4.24
N LYS A 33 -8.66 21.14 3.51
CA LYS A 33 -9.04 22.43 2.93
C LYS A 33 -10.16 22.32 1.89
N CYS A 34 -10.19 21.23 1.12
CA CYS A 34 -11.24 21.01 0.12
C CYS A 34 -12.63 20.76 0.78
N PHE A 35 -12.71 20.56 2.11
CA PHE A 35 -13.97 20.51 2.88
C PHE A 35 -14.42 21.86 3.45
N THR A 36 -13.47 22.73 3.83
CA THR A 36 -13.75 23.96 4.59
C THR A 36 -13.92 25.18 3.70
N ASP A 37 -13.22 25.23 2.57
CA ASP A 37 -13.23 26.36 1.65
C ASP A 37 -13.71 25.92 0.27
N THR A 38 -14.90 26.40 -0.11
CA THR A 38 -15.52 26.09 -1.40
C THR A 38 -14.82 26.74 -2.58
N SER A 39 -13.99 27.75 -2.35
CA SER A 39 -13.17 28.42 -3.37
C SER A 39 -11.78 27.83 -3.51
N TYR A 40 -11.39 26.93 -2.59
CA TYR A 40 -10.09 26.29 -2.62
C TYR A 40 -9.98 25.34 -3.81
N ILE A 41 -8.93 25.54 -4.60
CA ILE A 41 -8.60 24.70 -5.76
C ILE A 41 -7.53 23.72 -5.31
N CYS A 42 -7.87 22.43 -5.28
CA CYS A 42 -6.93 21.38 -4.95
C CYS A 42 -5.79 21.37 -6.02
N ASP A 43 -4.53 21.30 -5.58
CA ASP A 43 -3.32 21.42 -6.38
C ASP A 43 -2.36 20.23 -6.15
N LYS A 44 -1.09 20.38 -6.54
CA LYS A 44 -0.08 19.33 -6.33
C LYS A 44 0.10 18.97 -4.85
N LYS A 45 -0.08 19.88 -3.91
CA LYS A 45 0.03 19.60 -2.47
C LYS A 45 -1.17 18.80 -1.97
N SER A 46 -2.33 18.93 -2.60
CA SER A 46 -3.51 18.06 -2.38
C SER A 46 -3.23 16.63 -2.83
N ASP A 47 -2.55 16.47 -3.97
CA ASP A 47 -2.11 15.16 -4.45
C ASP A 47 -1.13 14.51 -3.46
N ILE A 48 -0.21 15.29 -2.89
CA ILE A 48 0.72 14.80 -1.85
C ILE A 48 -0.02 14.35 -0.59
N TYR A 49 -1.05 15.09 -0.15
CA TYR A 49 -1.89 14.66 0.97
C TYR A 49 -2.53 13.29 0.70
N SER A 50 -3.15 13.16 -0.47
CA SER A 50 -3.80 11.91 -0.91
C SER A 50 -2.78 10.77 -0.96
N PHE A 51 -1.56 11.05 -1.42
CA PHE A 51 -0.46 10.10 -1.45
C PHE A 51 -0.03 9.67 -0.04
N GLY A 52 0.02 10.59 0.93
CA GLY A 52 0.27 10.26 2.34
C GLY A 52 -0.74 9.25 2.90
N MET A 53 -2.03 9.42 2.57
CA MET A 53 -3.06 8.46 2.96
C MET A 53 -2.89 7.08 2.29
N ILE A 54 -2.41 7.04 1.05
CA ILE A 54 -2.05 5.79 0.37
C ILE A 54 -0.86 5.11 1.04
N LEU A 55 0.18 5.86 1.41
CA LEU A 55 1.34 5.30 2.14
C LEU A 55 0.91 4.69 3.47
N TRP A 56 0.03 5.37 4.21
CA TRP A 56 -0.53 4.81 5.43
C TRP A 56 -1.38 3.56 5.17
N GLU A 57 -2.22 3.56 4.13
CA GLU A 57 -3.02 2.38 3.73
C GLU A 57 -2.14 1.18 3.39
N ILE A 58 -1.03 1.39 2.70
CA ILE A 58 -0.05 0.33 2.40
C ILE A 58 0.50 -0.27 3.71
N SER A 59 0.76 0.58 4.69
CA SER A 59 1.26 0.18 6.01
C SER A 59 0.23 -0.58 6.83
N SER A 60 -1.02 -0.12 6.81
CA SER A 60 -2.12 -0.65 7.62
C SER A 60 -2.82 -1.86 6.98
N GLY A 61 -2.75 -1.99 5.66
CA GLY A 61 -3.49 -2.97 4.88
C GLY A 61 -5.00 -2.69 4.81
N LYS A 62 -5.47 -1.52 5.22
CA LYS A 62 -6.90 -1.14 5.26
C LYS A 62 -7.14 0.30 4.77
N PRO A 63 -8.35 0.61 4.25
CA PRO A 63 -8.68 1.97 3.85
C PRO A 63 -8.58 2.99 4.99
N PRO A 64 -8.21 4.25 4.71
CA PRO A 64 -8.24 5.33 5.70
C PRO A 64 -9.65 5.53 6.25
N PHE A 65 -9.73 5.63 7.57
CA PHE A 65 -10.94 5.86 8.34
C PHE A 65 -12.05 4.83 8.12
N ASP A 66 -11.67 3.56 7.90
CA ASP A 66 -12.59 2.44 7.61
C ASP A 66 -13.74 2.28 8.62
N SER A 67 -13.54 2.70 9.88
CA SER A 67 -14.55 2.65 10.94
C SER A 67 -15.47 3.88 11.02
N TYR A 68 -15.26 4.89 10.17
CA TYR A 68 -15.98 6.17 10.21
C TYR A 68 -17.05 6.24 9.11
N THR A 69 -18.18 6.88 9.41
CA THR A 69 -19.11 7.29 8.36
C THR A 69 -18.55 8.47 7.59
N LYS A 70 -19.04 8.69 6.37
CA LYS A 70 -18.59 9.77 5.48
C LYS A 70 -18.57 11.15 6.14
N GLU A 71 -19.64 11.46 6.88
CA GLU A 71 -19.80 12.74 7.59
C GLU A 71 -18.79 12.87 8.73
N LYS A 72 -18.54 11.77 9.45
CA LYS A 72 -17.58 11.74 10.54
C LYS A 72 -16.14 11.89 10.05
N ILE A 73 -15.80 11.38 8.87
CA ILE A 73 -14.47 11.57 8.26
C ILE A 73 -14.20 13.06 8.07
N ALA A 74 -15.12 13.77 7.39
CA ALA A 74 -14.94 15.19 7.11
C ALA A 74 -14.77 16.01 8.40
N ILE A 75 -15.65 15.81 9.38
CA ILE A 75 -15.56 16.52 10.68
C ILE A 75 -14.25 16.20 11.41
N PHE A 76 -13.86 14.93 11.47
CA PHE A 76 -12.64 14.51 12.17
C PHE A 76 -11.38 15.09 11.52
N VAL A 77 -11.28 15.00 10.19
CA VAL A 77 -10.13 15.48 9.42
C VAL A 77 -10.01 17.00 9.45
N CYS A 78 -11.12 17.74 9.33
CA CYS A 78 -11.14 19.21 9.45
C CYS A 78 -10.72 19.71 10.83
N ASN A 79 -10.88 18.88 11.87
CA ASN A 79 -10.43 19.21 13.23
C ASN A 79 -8.97 18.77 13.50
N GLY A 80 -8.20 18.45 12.46
CA GLY A 80 -6.81 18.01 12.57
C GLY A 80 -6.64 16.53 12.91
N GLY A 81 -7.73 15.76 12.95
CA GLY A 81 -7.68 14.31 13.15
C GLY A 81 -6.93 13.61 12.04
N ARG A 82 -6.11 12.62 12.38
CA ARG A 82 -5.36 11.76 11.47
C ARG A 82 -5.43 10.32 11.94
N GLU A 83 -5.12 9.41 11.04
CA GLU A 83 -4.96 8.00 11.38
C GLU A 83 -3.79 7.78 12.35
N THR A 84 -3.92 6.77 13.20
CA THR A 84 -2.87 6.40 14.14
C THR A 84 -1.73 5.68 13.42
N PRO A 85 -0.45 5.90 13.81
CA PRO A 85 0.65 5.13 13.28
C PRO A 85 0.45 3.62 13.49
N VAL A 86 0.82 2.84 12.48
CA VAL A 86 0.63 1.38 12.48
C VAL A 86 1.82 0.71 13.18
N GLU A 87 1.52 -0.16 14.13
CA GLU A 87 2.54 -0.93 14.86
C GLU A 87 3.41 -1.75 13.90
N GLY A 88 4.73 -1.79 14.16
CA GLY A 88 5.70 -2.48 13.31
C GLY A 88 6.11 -1.72 12.04
N THR A 89 5.54 -0.54 11.77
CA THR A 89 5.97 0.29 10.64
C THR A 89 7.28 1.02 10.97
N PRO A 90 8.29 1.02 10.08
CA PRO A 90 9.54 1.74 10.32
C PRO A 90 9.31 3.24 10.57
N LEU A 91 9.95 3.78 11.62
CA LEU A 91 9.75 5.17 12.05
C LEU A 91 9.97 6.21 10.93
N GLN A 92 10.92 5.95 10.03
CA GLN A 92 11.18 6.85 8.91
C GLN A 92 10.03 6.87 7.89
N TYR A 93 9.36 5.72 7.69
CA TYR A 93 8.18 5.62 6.84
C TYR A 93 6.98 6.32 7.48
N ILE A 94 6.82 6.18 8.81
CA ILE A 94 5.81 6.93 9.59
C ILE A 94 5.97 8.43 9.40
N LYS A 95 7.17 8.95 9.66
CA LYS A 95 7.48 10.38 9.49
C LYS A 95 7.24 10.86 8.06
N LEU A 96 7.46 10.01 7.07
CA LEU A 96 7.25 10.37 5.67
C LEU A 96 5.77 10.58 5.36
N TYR A 97 4.89 9.62 5.66
CA TYR A 97 3.47 9.80 5.39
C TYR A 97 2.85 10.89 6.27
N GLU A 98 3.36 11.07 7.50
CA GLU A 98 2.92 12.15 8.39
C GLU A 98 3.23 13.54 7.82
N ARG A 99 4.41 13.72 7.23
CA ARG A 99 4.75 14.96 6.52
C ARG A 99 3.91 15.17 5.27
N CYS A 100 3.50 14.10 4.59
CA CYS A 100 2.66 14.20 3.39
C CYS A 100 1.26 14.76 3.72
N TRP A 101 0.72 14.46 4.91
CA TRP A 101 -0.62 14.91 5.32
C TRP A 101 -0.63 16.07 6.33
N ASP A 102 0.47 16.83 6.38
CA ASP A 102 0.61 18.01 7.23
C ASP A 102 -0.56 19.00 6.99
N GLU A 103 -1.03 19.60 8.07
CA GLU A 103 -2.15 20.56 8.04
C GLU A 103 -1.82 21.75 7.15
N ASN A 104 -0.56 22.21 7.17
CA ASN A 104 -0.09 23.25 6.28
C ASN A 104 0.43 22.64 4.96
N PRO A 105 -0.20 22.91 3.80
CA PRO A 105 0.26 22.40 2.51
C PRO A 105 1.72 22.73 2.17
N GLU A 106 2.24 23.85 2.67
CA GLU A 106 3.62 24.27 2.42
C GLU A 106 4.65 23.33 3.07
N ASN A 107 4.31 22.71 4.20
CA ASN A 107 5.19 21.77 4.91
C ASN A 107 5.27 20.40 4.20
N ARG A 108 4.31 20.09 3.33
CA ARG A 108 4.26 18.81 2.62
C ARG A 108 5.42 18.72 1.63
N PRO A 109 6.15 17.61 1.58
CA PRO A 109 7.27 17.44 0.64
C PRO A 109 6.77 17.45 -0.81
N ASP A 110 7.66 17.68 -1.77
CA ASP A 110 7.34 17.42 -3.18
C ASP A 110 7.53 15.93 -3.54
N ALA A 111 6.97 15.52 -4.67
CA ALA A 111 7.02 14.12 -5.13
C ALA A 111 8.45 13.58 -5.29
N LYS A 112 9.41 14.45 -5.66
CA LYS A 112 10.82 14.05 -5.81
C LYS A 112 11.43 13.73 -4.45
N SER A 113 11.21 14.61 -3.47
CA SER A 113 11.66 14.43 -2.09
C SER A 113 11.09 13.15 -1.49
N ILE A 114 9.83 12.84 -1.76
CA ILE A 114 9.20 11.59 -1.32
C ILE A 114 9.89 10.38 -1.95
N LEU A 115 10.14 10.41 -3.27
CA LEU A 115 10.84 9.33 -3.97
C LEU A 115 12.24 9.09 -3.41
N ASP A 116 12.99 10.16 -3.16
CA ASP A 116 14.33 10.09 -2.58
C ASP A 116 14.26 9.43 -1.18
N ASN A 117 13.33 9.87 -0.33
CA ASN A 117 13.13 9.28 1.00
C ASN A 117 12.77 7.79 0.91
N LEU A 118 11.86 7.41 0.01
CA LEU A 118 11.49 6.00 -0.20
C LEU A 118 12.67 5.16 -0.70
N SER A 119 13.49 5.70 -1.60
CA SER A 119 14.66 4.98 -2.13
C SER A 119 15.68 4.64 -1.05
N HIS A 120 15.86 5.51 -0.06
CA HIS A 120 16.73 5.28 1.09
C HIS A 120 16.18 4.26 2.09
N LEU A 121 14.87 3.97 2.04
CA LEU A 121 14.24 2.95 2.89
C LEU A 121 14.33 1.54 2.28
N ILE A 122 14.61 1.43 0.98
CA ILE A 122 14.80 0.16 0.29
C ILE A 122 16.29 -0.19 0.35
N PRO A 123 16.68 -1.34 0.94
CA PRO A 123 18.06 -1.81 0.87
C PRO A 123 18.47 -1.96 -0.60
N SER A 124 19.63 -1.43 -0.98
CA SER A 124 20.17 -1.49 -2.33
C SER A 124 20.33 -2.94 -2.80
N SER A 125 19.36 -3.46 -3.55
CA SER A 125 19.55 -4.57 -4.48
C SER A 125 19.66 -3.99 -5.88
N GLU A 126 20.70 -4.37 -6.62
CA GLU A 126 20.93 -3.91 -7.99
C GLU A 126 19.70 -4.13 -8.90
N PRO A 127 19.52 -3.28 -9.93
CA PRO A 127 18.39 -3.40 -10.83
C PRO A 127 18.60 -4.54 -11.82
N ASP A 128 18.04 -5.72 -11.53
CA ASP A 128 17.88 -6.75 -12.56
C ASP A 128 16.89 -6.25 -13.64
N GLU A 129 17.37 -6.15 -14.88
CA GLU A 129 16.51 -5.99 -16.06
C GLU A 129 15.59 -7.21 -16.19
N ILE A 130 14.31 -7.04 -15.83
CA ILE A 130 13.33 -8.14 -15.89
C ILE A 130 12.80 -8.29 -17.32
N HIS A 131 13.36 -9.24 -18.06
CA HIS A 131 12.79 -9.80 -19.27
C HIS A 131 11.59 -10.70 -18.89
N PHE A 132 10.38 -10.35 -19.36
CA PHE A 132 9.17 -11.12 -19.07
C PHE A 132 9.07 -12.37 -19.96
N GLU A 133 9.30 -13.55 -19.38
CA GLU A 133 8.72 -14.78 -19.89
C GLU A 133 7.58 -15.26 -18.98
N GLN A 134 6.43 -15.49 -19.60
CA GLN A 134 5.25 -16.03 -18.95
C GLN A 134 5.44 -17.52 -18.65
N LYS A 135 5.29 -17.93 -17.39
CA LYS A 135 4.94 -19.32 -17.06
C LYS A 135 3.68 -19.38 -16.20
N LYS A 136 2.72 -20.13 -16.71
CA LYS A 136 1.45 -20.49 -16.08
C LYS A 136 1.68 -21.35 -14.84
N ASN A 137 0.94 -20.99 -13.79
CA ASN A 137 0.34 -21.79 -12.72
C ASN A 137 1.10 -23.01 -12.18
N ASN A 138 1.31 -23.02 -10.86
CA ASN A 138 0.67 -24.06 -10.06
C ASN A 138 0.35 -23.59 -8.64
N ALA A 139 -0.86 -23.94 -8.22
CA ALA A 139 -1.43 -23.69 -6.92
C ALA A 139 -0.74 -24.51 -5.81
N ASN A 140 -0.94 -24.02 -4.59
CA ASN A 140 -0.94 -24.78 -3.33
C ASN A 140 0.41 -25.31 -2.80
N TYR A 141 1.15 -24.43 -2.11
CA TYR A 141 2.07 -24.83 -1.03
C TYR A 141 1.79 -23.96 0.20
N LYS A 142 0.93 -24.47 1.08
CA LYS A 142 0.84 -24.03 2.48
C LYS A 142 0.75 -25.30 3.35
N SER A 143 1.36 -25.26 4.54
CA SER A 143 1.20 -26.19 5.68
C SER A 143 2.28 -27.26 6.02
N LYS A 144 3.59 -27.00 5.91
CA LYS A 144 4.56 -27.83 6.67
C LYS A 144 5.86 -27.15 7.09
N SER A 145 6.32 -26.15 6.35
CA SER A 145 7.56 -25.43 6.64
C SER A 145 7.39 -24.30 7.67
N GLU A 146 6.22 -23.67 7.72
CA GLU A 146 5.90 -22.55 8.63
C GLU A 146 5.96 -22.97 10.11
N ASP A 147 5.42 -24.14 10.47
CA ASP A 147 5.44 -24.66 11.85
C ASP A 147 6.84 -25.07 12.32
N ARG A 148 7.65 -25.63 11.43
CA ARG A 148 9.00 -26.11 11.77
C ARG A 148 9.97 -24.96 12.03
N LEU A 149 9.83 -23.85 11.31
CA LEU A 149 10.66 -22.66 11.53
C LEU A 149 10.28 -21.98 12.85
N SER A 150 8.98 -21.83 13.14
CA SER A 150 8.52 -21.25 14.41
C SER A 150 8.92 -22.09 15.64
N THR A 151 8.90 -23.42 15.51
CA THR A 151 9.33 -24.33 16.58
C THR A 151 10.84 -24.23 16.81
N ALA A 152 11.64 -24.25 15.73
CA ALA A 152 13.09 -24.09 15.83
C ALA A 152 13.51 -22.73 16.42
N ILE A 153 12.72 -21.67 16.18
CA ILE A 153 12.92 -20.34 16.76
C ILE A 153 12.73 -20.37 18.28
N ASN A 154 11.62 -20.96 18.76
CA ASN A 154 11.33 -21.02 20.20
C ASN A 154 12.38 -21.86 20.95
N ASP A 155 12.83 -22.96 20.34
CA ASP A 155 13.88 -23.81 20.91
C ASP A 155 15.19 -23.03 21.06
N LEU A 156 15.58 -22.23 20.06
CA LEU A 156 16.81 -21.45 20.10
C LEU A 156 16.74 -20.27 21.08
N THR A 157 15.59 -19.60 21.20
CA THR A 157 15.38 -18.53 22.18
C THR A 157 15.43 -19.05 23.61
N SER A 158 14.89 -20.25 23.88
CA SER A 158 14.94 -20.87 25.21
C SER A 158 16.36 -21.22 25.68
N VAL A 159 17.25 -21.58 24.74
CA VAL A 159 18.67 -21.84 25.02
C VAL A 159 19.38 -20.54 25.42
N ILE A 160 18.99 -19.40 24.84
CA ILE A 160 19.54 -18.08 25.14
C ILE A 160 19.09 -17.61 26.53
N ASP A 161 17.82 -17.80 26.89
CA ASP A 161 17.30 -17.42 28.22
C ASP A 161 17.87 -18.30 29.34
N ALA A 162 18.22 -19.55 29.03
CA ALA A 162 18.92 -20.45 29.96
C ALA A 162 20.39 -20.05 30.19
N THR A 163 21.00 -19.28 29.28
CA THR A 163 22.36 -18.74 29.43
C THR A 163 22.35 -17.42 30.21
N ASN A 164 21.93 -17.47 31.48
CA ASN A 164 22.24 -16.40 32.42
C ASN A 164 23.78 -16.30 32.55
N VAL A 165 24.32 -15.15 32.15
CA VAL A 165 25.71 -14.92 31.70
C VAL A 165 26.80 -15.14 32.78
N ASP A 166 26.43 -15.45 34.03
CA ASP A 166 27.37 -15.67 35.12
C ASP A 166 27.86 -17.12 35.30
N ARG A 167 27.36 -18.09 34.50
CA ARG A 167 27.70 -19.52 34.62
C ARG A 167 28.14 -20.20 33.31
N ILE A 168 28.78 -19.48 32.40
CA ILE A 168 29.34 -20.13 31.21
C ILE A 168 30.67 -20.80 31.58
N GLU A 169 30.68 -22.13 31.60
CA GLU A 169 31.89 -22.97 31.76
C GLU A 169 33.01 -22.52 30.80
N GLU A 170 34.26 -22.45 31.29
CA GLU A 170 35.44 -22.04 30.51
C GLU A 170 35.58 -22.79 29.17
N THR A 171 35.05 -24.01 29.10
CA THR A 171 35.01 -24.89 27.94
C THR A 171 34.16 -24.37 26.78
N ILE A 172 33.11 -23.57 27.04
CA ILE A 172 32.17 -23.08 26.00
C ILE A 172 32.63 -21.72 25.44
N LYS A 173 33.39 -20.98 26.23
CA LYS A 173 33.88 -19.61 25.92
C LYS A 173 34.52 -19.46 24.53
N PRO A 174 35.35 -20.40 24.04
CA PRO A 174 35.95 -20.30 22.70
C PRO A 174 34.94 -20.34 21.55
N PHE A 175 33.76 -20.94 21.77
CA PHE A 175 32.73 -21.11 20.75
C PHE A 175 31.73 -19.95 20.69
N LEU A 176 31.73 -19.04 21.68
CA LEU A 176 30.82 -17.89 21.74
C LEU A 176 30.86 -17.00 20.47
N PRO A 177 32.03 -16.69 19.88
CA PRO A 177 32.08 -15.89 18.65
C PRO A 177 31.42 -16.60 17.46
N MET A 178 31.50 -17.93 17.41
CA MET A 178 30.86 -18.73 16.36
C MET A 178 29.34 -18.78 16.56
N ILE A 179 28.89 -18.98 17.79
CA ILE A 179 27.47 -18.96 18.15
C ILE A 179 26.86 -17.59 17.82
N ALA A 180 27.52 -16.49 18.19
CA ALA A 180 27.05 -15.13 17.88
C ALA A 180 26.91 -14.88 16.37
N LYS A 181 27.86 -15.37 15.55
CA LYS A 181 27.77 -15.27 14.08
C LYS A 181 26.60 -16.08 13.52
N ILE A 182 26.40 -17.30 14.01
CA ILE A 182 25.27 -18.15 13.61
C ILE A 182 23.95 -17.45 13.95
N LEU A 183 23.83 -16.87 15.14
CA LEU A 183 22.64 -16.13 15.56
C LEU A 183 22.37 -14.89 14.69
N GLY A 184 23.43 -14.17 14.31
CA GLY A 184 23.33 -13.05 13.36
C GLY A 184 22.75 -13.49 12.02
N LEU A 185 23.28 -14.57 11.44
CA LEU A 185 22.79 -15.12 10.18
C LEU A 185 21.34 -15.61 10.27
N VAL A 186 20.97 -16.26 11.37
CA VAL A 186 19.58 -16.70 11.60
C VAL A 186 18.64 -15.50 11.63
N LYS A 187 19.01 -14.40 12.30
CA LYS A 187 18.21 -13.18 12.33
C LYS A 187 18.05 -12.57 10.93
N GLU A 188 19.13 -12.49 10.15
CA GLU A 188 19.08 -11.99 8.77
C GLU A 188 18.15 -12.85 7.89
N ILE A 189 18.22 -14.17 8.02
CA ILE A 189 17.34 -15.11 7.30
C ILE A 189 15.87 -14.88 7.68
N ILE A 190 15.58 -14.62 8.96
CA ILE A 190 14.22 -14.30 9.44
C ILE A 190 13.72 -13.02 8.79
N GLU A 191 14.51 -11.95 8.82
CA GLU A 191 14.11 -10.66 8.24
C GLU A 191 13.86 -10.78 6.72
N ILE A 192 14.69 -11.55 6.01
CA ILE A 192 14.48 -11.84 4.58
C ILE A 192 13.19 -12.62 4.36
N TYR A 193 12.94 -13.65 5.18
CA TYR A 193 11.74 -14.48 5.07
C TYR A 193 10.46 -13.68 5.32
N GLU A 194 10.43 -12.83 6.36
CA GLU A 194 9.28 -11.97 6.67
C GLU A 194 9.00 -10.97 5.54
N LYS A 195 10.05 -10.32 5.00
CA LYS A 195 9.93 -9.44 3.84
C LYS A 195 9.39 -10.16 2.62
N ALA A 196 9.87 -11.37 2.34
CA ALA A 196 9.39 -12.18 1.22
C ALA A 196 7.90 -12.56 1.39
N GLN A 197 7.47 -12.89 2.61
CA GLN A 197 6.07 -13.19 2.92
C GLN A 197 5.17 -11.95 2.79
N PHE A 198 5.65 -10.78 3.23
CA PHE A 198 4.94 -9.52 3.05
C PHE A 198 4.78 -9.19 1.56
N ASN A 199 5.86 -9.29 0.78
CA ASN A 199 5.83 -9.09 -0.66
C ASN A 199 4.86 -10.05 -1.35
N LYS A 200 4.84 -11.33 -0.94
CA LYS A 200 3.88 -12.32 -1.45
C LYS A 200 2.42 -11.91 -1.21
N LYS A 201 2.09 -11.39 -0.02
CA LYS A 201 0.75 -10.89 0.30
C LYS A 201 0.36 -9.72 -0.59
N ILE A 202 1.27 -8.76 -0.79
CA ILE A 202 1.04 -7.62 -1.68
C ILE A 202 0.79 -8.10 -3.12
N CYS A 203 1.63 -8.99 -3.63
CA CYS A 203 1.48 -9.52 -5.00
C CYS A 203 0.13 -10.20 -5.20
N ASN A 204 -0.34 -10.99 -4.23
CA ASN A 204 -1.66 -11.63 -4.30
C ASN A 204 -2.79 -10.60 -4.35
N SER A 205 -2.74 -9.58 -3.49
CA SER A 205 -3.74 -8.50 -3.50
C SER A 205 -3.75 -7.72 -4.83
N LEU A 206 -2.57 -7.46 -5.39
CA LEU A 206 -2.47 -6.82 -6.71
C LEU A 206 -3.04 -7.70 -7.83
N LEU A 207 -2.86 -9.03 -7.74
CA LEU A 207 -3.42 -9.98 -8.70
C LEU A 207 -4.94 -9.98 -8.63
N ASP A 208 -5.54 -10.08 -7.44
CA ASP A 208 -7.00 -10.05 -7.25
C ASP A 208 -7.62 -8.76 -7.82
N ARG A 209 -6.93 -7.63 -7.64
CA ARG A 209 -7.35 -6.33 -8.20
C ARG A 209 -7.25 -6.30 -9.72
N ALA A 210 -6.21 -6.90 -10.30
CA ALA A 210 -6.05 -6.97 -11.75
C ALA A 210 -7.14 -7.84 -12.39
N GLU A 211 -7.45 -9.00 -11.79
CA GLU A 211 -8.53 -9.89 -12.23
C GLU A 211 -9.90 -9.18 -12.15
N SER A 212 -10.14 -8.46 -11.06
CA SER A 212 -11.37 -7.67 -10.88
C SER A 212 -11.51 -6.57 -11.94
N ALA A 213 -10.42 -5.86 -12.27
CA ALA A 213 -10.40 -4.86 -13.31
C ALA A 213 -10.64 -5.47 -14.70
N GLU A 214 -10.05 -6.62 -15.00
CA GLU A 214 -10.28 -7.35 -16.23
C GLU A 214 -11.75 -7.76 -16.40
N ALA A 215 -12.37 -8.30 -15.34
CA ALA A 215 -13.79 -8.66 -15.35
C ALA A 215 -14.71 -7.45 -15.63
N ALA A 216 -14.39 -6.29 -15.05
CA ALA A 216 -15.11 -5.05 -15.28
C ALA A 216 -14.98 -4.57 -16.74
N MET A 217 -13.78 -4.58 -17.30
CA MET A 217 -13.52 -4.22 -18.71
C MET A 217 -14.29 -5.13 -19.68
N ASN A 218 -14.23 -6.44 -19.45
CA ASN A 218 -14.97 -7.43 -20.25
C ASN A 218 -16.48 -7.17 -20.21
N THR A 219 -17.02 -6.80 -19.05
CA THR A 219 -18.42 -6.42 -18.90
C THR A 219 -18.78 -5.17 -19.71
N LEU A 220 -17.93 -4.14 -19.68
CA LEU A 220 -18.12 -2.92 -20.48
C LEU A 220 -18.04 -3.20 -21.98
N GLN A 221 -17.11 -4.04 -22.42
CA GLN A 221 -16.97 -4.42 -23.82
C GLN A 221 -18.22 -5.16 -24.34
N ARG A 222 -18.77 -6.09 -23.54
CA ARG A 222 -20.05 -6.75 -23.85
C ARG A 222 -21.20 -5.74 -23.96
N ARG A 223 -21.28 -4.76 -23.05
CA ARG A 223 -22.29 -3.69 -23.11
C ARG A 223 -22.14 -2.83 -24.36
N LYS A 224 -20.91 -2.48 -24.77
CA LYS A 224 -20.62 -1.72 -26.00
C LYS A 224 -21.06 -2.48 -27.24
N GLN A 225 -20.79 -3.78 -27.32
CA GLN A 225 -21.24 -4.62 -28.44
C GLN A 225 -22.77 -4.73 -28.51
N ARG A 226 -23.46 -4.89 -27.37
CA ARG A 226 -24.94 -4.90 -27.33
C ARG A 226 -25.54 -3.59 -27.82
N LYS A 227 -25.02 -2.44 -27.37
CA LYS A 227 -25.48 -1.12 -27.86
C LYS A 227 -25.29 -0.97 -29.37
N ARG A 228 -24.13 -1.40 -29.91
CA ARG A 228 -23.87 -1.40 -31.36
C ARG A 228 -24.86 -2.29 -32.12
N ARG A 229 -25.14 -3.51 -31.63
CA ARG A 229 -26.12 -4.41 -32.25
C ARG A 229 -27.53 -3.81 -32.24
N ASN A 230 -27.98 -3.28 -31.11
CA ASN A 230 -29.31 -2.65 -31.01
C ASN A 230 -29.44 -1.41 -31.89
N PHE A 231 -28.36 -0.61 -32.03
CA PHE A 231 -28.35 0.52 -32.96
C PHE A 231 -28.52 0.07 -34.41
N VAL A 232 -27.78 -0.95 -34.85
CA VAL A 232 -27.90 -1.50 -36.22
C VAL A 232 -29.31 -2.07 -36.48
N VAL A 233 -29.85 -2.84 -35.53
CA VAL A 233 -31.19 -3.44 -35.67
C VAL A 233 -32.28 -2.37 -35.74
N ASN A 234 -32.23 -1.37 -34.86
CA ASN A 234 -33.22 -0.28 -34.87
C ASN A 234 -33.11 0.58 -36.14
N HIS A 235 -31.91 0.76 -36.69
CA HIS A 235 -31.74 1.51 -37.94
C HIS A 235 -32.30 0.76 -39.15
N ILE A 236 -32.13 -0.58 -39.23
CA ILE A 236 -32.71 -1.39 -40.31
C ILE A 236 -34.25 -1.34 -40.28
N ILE A 237 -34.86 -1.36 -39.09
CA ILE A 237 -36.33 -1.30 -38.94
C ILE A 237 -36.90 0.06 -39.37
N ILE A 238 -36.15 1.16 -39.28
CA ILE A 238 -36.62 2.49 -39.67
C ILE A 238 -36.56 2.72 -41.20
N ILE A 239 -35.81 1.88 -41.93
CA ILE A 239 -35.58 2.04 -43.38
C ILE A 239 -36.38 1.00 -44.21
N SER A 240 -37.18 0.15 -43.56
CA SER A 240 -38.04 -0.89 -44.19
C SER A 240 -39.52 -0.50 -44.09
#